data_AF-A0A564G620-F1
#
_entry.id   AF-A0A564G620-F1
#
_cell.length_a   1.000
_cell.length_b   1.000
_cell.length_c   1.000
_cell.angle_alpha   90.00
_cell.angle_beta   90.00
_cell.angle_gamma   90.00
#
_symmetry.space_group_name_H-M   'P 1'
#
loop_
_entity.id
_entity.type
_entity.pdbx_description
1 polymer ?
#
loop_
_entity_poly.entity_id
_entity_poly.type
_entity_poly.pdbx_seq_one_letter_code
_entity_poly.pdbx_strand_id
1 'polypeptide(L)'
;MTWLRTLLGCTAATACFLTAASAEEVDPASIVAAQLAAGGNQPGVRASGAKGICLTGTFSPAPGAAALSKAPHFRKTVPVTARFSMGGSNAKISDKAKPVTRGFAMRMNDPSGDMGSCP
;
A
#
# COMPACT_ATOMS: atom_id res chain seq x y z
N MET A 1 13.95 -46.51 -34.89
CA MET A 1 14.92 -45.63 -34.20
C MET A 1 14.39 -44.20 -34.13
N THR A 2 13.17 -43.99 -33.61
CA THR A 2 12.51 -42.66 -33.59
C THR A 2 11.55 -42.45 -32.40
N TRP A 3 11.29 -43.47 -31.57
CA TRP A 3 10.29 -43.40 -30.50
C TRP A 3 10.88 -43.05 -29.13
N LEU A 4 12.20 -43.12 -28.99
CA LEU A 4 12.91 -42.83 -27.74
C LEU A 4 13.11 -41.32 -27.50
N ARG A 5 12.88 -40.47 -28.51
CA ARG A 5 13.02 -39.01 -28.42
C ARG A 5 11.74 -38.31 -27.94
N THR A 6 10.58 -38.93 -28.10
CA THR A 6 9.29 -38.32 -27.76
C THR A 6 8.95 -38.46 -26.27
N LEU A 7 9.46 -39.50 -25.60
CA LEU A 7 9.22 -39.74 -24.18
C LEU A 7 10.02 -38.82 -23.25
N LEU A 8 11.15 -38.28 -23.71
CA LEU A 8 12.00 -37.37 -22.92
C LEU A 8 11.51 -35.91 -22.96
N GLY A 9 10.67 -35.56 -23.93
CA GLY A 9 10.08 -34.21 -24.04
C GLY A 9 8.89 -33.99 -23.11
N CYS A 10 8.14 -35.04 -22.78
CA CYS A 10 6.95 -34.94 -21.91
C CYS A 10 7.30 -34.79 -20.42
N THR A 11 8.43 -35.29 -19.95
CA THR A 11 8.79 -35.22 -18.51
C THR A 11 9.27 -33.84 -18.07
N ALA A 12 9.90 -33.05 -18.95
CA ALA A 12 10.35 -31.70 -18.62
C ALA A 12 9.19 -30.69 -18.48
N ALA A 13 8.11 -30.87 -19.25
CA ALA A 13 6.95 -30.00 -19.21
C ALA A 13 6.10 -30.17 -17.94
N THR A 14 6.11 -31.35 -17.30
CA THR A 14 5.31 -31.63 -16.09
C THR A 14 5.98 -31.09 -14.81
N ALA A 15 7.30 -30.91 -14.79
CA ALA A 15 8.02 -30.42 -13.62
C ALA A 15 7.76 -28.92 -13.33
N CYS A 16 7.39 -28.13 -14.35
CA CYS A 16 7.15 -26.71 -14.21
C CYS A 16 5.79 -26.36 -13.56
N PHE A 17 4.88 -27.33 -13.45
CA PHE A 17 3.55 -27.13 -12.84
C PHE A 17 3.45 -27.57 -11.38
N LEU A 18 4.52 -28.16 -10.80
CA LEU A 18 4.51 -28.70 -9.43
C LEU A 18 5.28 -27.85 -8.42
N THR A 19 5.99 -26.81 -8.87
CA THR A 19 6.57 -25.83 -7.94
C THR A 19 5.45 -24.92 -7.45
N ALA A 20 4.83 -25.30 -6.34
CA ALA A 20 4.03 -24.36 -5.56
C ALA A 20 4.89 -23.12 -5.30
N ALA A 21 4.40 -21.94 -5.66
CA ALA A 21 5.04 -20.69 -5.28
C ALA A 21 5.06 -20.64 -3.74
N SER A 22 6.20 -20.97 -3.14
CA SER A 22 6.41 -20.72 -1.73
C SER A 22 6.45 -19.21 -1.54
N ALA A 23 5.47 -18.67 -0.83
CA ALA A 23 5.57 -17.30 -0.36
C ALA A 23 6.74 -17.25 0.61
N GLU A 24 7.84 -16.62 0.20
CA GLU A 24 8.93 -16.30 1.11
C GLU A 24 8.36 -15.35 2.18
N GLU A 25 8.41 -15.77 3.44
CA GLU A 25 7.90 -14.97 4.54
C GLU A 25 8.88 -13.84 4.81
N VAL A 26 8.64 -12.69 4.17
CA VAL A 26 9.47 -11.50 4.34
C VAL A 26 9.08 -10.83 5.66
N ASP A 27 10.03 -10.74 6.58
CA ASP A 27 9.88 -9.99 7.83
C ASP A 27 9.49 -8.52 7.53
N PRO A 28 8.36 -8.02 8.08
CA PRO A 28 7.96 -6.63 7.90
C PRO A 28 9.03 -5.61 8.31
N ALA A 29 9.85 -5.90 9.32
CA ALA A 29 10.91 -5.00 9.75
C ALA A 29 12.01 -4.89 8.68
N SER A 30 12.33 -5.97 7.98
CA SER A 30 13.27 -5.95 6.85
C SER A 30 12.80 -5.04 5.70
N ILE A 31 11.48 -4.98 5.42
CA ILE A 31 10.90 -4.10 4.39
C ILE A 31 11.07 -2.63 4.80
N VAL A 32 10.77 -2.31 6.06
CA VAL A 32 10.93 -0.95 6.60
C VAL A 32 12.40 -0.53 6.59
N ALA A 33 13.30 -1.44 6.99
CA ALA A 33 14.74 -1.21 6.96
C ALA A 33 15.25 -0.94 5.54
N ALA A 34 14.79 -1.72 4.54
CA ALA A 34 15.16 -1.52 3.14
C ALA A 34 14.68 -0.15 2.61
N GLN A 35 13.47 0.29 2.97
CA GLN A 35 12.94 1.60 2.59
C GLN A 35 13.71 2.78 3.22
N LEU A 36 14.11 2.63 4.48
CA LEU A 36 14.96 3.64 5.15
C LEU A 36 16.35 3.67 4.53
N ALA A 37 16.95 2.51 4.25
CA ALA A 37 18.25 2.38 3.59
C ALA A 37 18.25 3.07 2.22
N ALA A 38 17.21 2.82 1.41
CA ALA A 38 17.06 3.43 0.08
C ALA A 38 16.98 4.96 0.10
N GLY A 39 16.55 5.58 1.19
CA GLY A 39 16.52 7.05 1.34
C GLY A 39 17.54 7.61 2.32
N GLY A 40 18.61 6.87 2.61
CA GLY A 40 19.75 7.38 3.37
C GLY A 40 19.55 7.40 4.89
N ASN A 41 18.80 6.44 5.43
CA ASN A 41 18.69 6.14 6.87
C ASN A 41 18.36 7.36 7.76
N GLN A 42 17.43 8.20 7.32
CA GLN A 42 17.01 9.38 8.07
C GLN A 42 16.26 8.96 9.36
N PRO A 43 16.68 9.39 10.56
CA PRO A 43 15.98 9.05 11.79
C PRO A 43 14.70 9.89 11.97
N GLY A 44 13.69 9.32 12.63
CA GLY A 44 12.48 10.04 13.02
C GLY A 44 11.50 10.37 11.89
N VAL A 45 11.67 9.80 10.70
CA VAL A 45 10.77 9.99 9.55
C VAL A 45 10.04 8.71 9.19
N ARG A 46 8.95 8.82 8.43
CA ARG A 46 8.28 7.65 7.86
C ARG A 46 9.18 6.99 6.81
N ALA A 47 9.22 5.66 6.78
CA ALA A 47 9.99 4.89 5.78
C ALA A 47 9.55 5.18 4.33
N SER A 48 8.28 5.56 4.14
CA SER A 48 7.77 6.14 2.89
C SER A 48 6.80 7.27 3.20
N GLY A 49 6.69 8.24 2.29
CA GLY A 49 5.86 9.41 2.52
C GLY A 49 6.45 10.33 3.58
N ALA A 50 7.78 10.36 3.75
CA ALA A 50 8.45 11.11 4.83
C ALA A 50 8.06 12.59 4.81
N LYS A 51 8.20 13.25 3.65
CA LYS A 51 7.69 14.61 3.47
C LYS A 51 6.19 14.59 3.22
N GLY A 52 5.46 15.43 3.94
CA GLY A 52 4.03 15.62 3.69
C GLY A 52 3.42 16.71 4.56
N ILE A 53 2.18 17.07 4.26
CA ILE A 53 1.41 18.11 4.94
C ILE A 53 0.06 17.54 5.35
N CYS A 54 -0.33 17.79 6.60
CA CYS A 54 -1.62 17.39 7.15
C CYS A 54 -2.66 18.48 6.87
N LEU A 55 -3.89 18.04 6.63
CA LEU A 55 -5.06 18.89 6.42
C LEU A 55 -6.20 18.38 7.28
N THR A 56 -7.09 19.28 7.66
CA THR A 56 -8.38 18.95 8.28
C THR A 56 -9.51 19.36 7.37
N GLY A 57 -10.64 18.68 7.48
CA GLY A 57 -11.82 19.01 6.69
C GLY A 57 -13.00 18.12 7.05
N THR A 58 -13.92 18.00 6.11
CA THR A 58 -15.16 17.27 6.30
C THR A 58 -15.48 16.44 5.06
N PHE A 59 -15.87 15.19 5.26
CA PHE A 59 -16.40 14.32 4.22
C PHE A 59 -17.93 14.33 4.28
N SER A 60 -18.58 14.67 3.16
CA SER A 60 -20.03 14.58 2.99
C SER A 60 -20.34 13.51 1.95
N PRO A 61 -21.04 12.42 2.31
CA PRO A 61 -21.40 11.40 1.34
C PRO A 61 -22.39 11.94 0.30
N ALA A 62 -22.32 11.41 -0.92
CA ALA A 62 -23.27 11.71 -1.98
C ALA A 62 -24.67 11.14 -1.65
N PRO A 63 -25.76 11.71 -2.22
CA PRO A 63 -27.08 11.12 -2.13
C PRO A 63 -27.07 9.64 -2.57
N GLY A 64 -27.65 8.75 -1.75
CA GLY A 64 -27.70 7.31 -2.06
C GLY A 64 -26.47 6.49 -1.65
N ALA A 65 -25.38 7.09 -1.16
CA ALA A 65 -24.17 6.34 -0.75
C ALA A 65 -24.45 5.27 0.33
N ALA A 66 -25.41 5.53 1.22
CA ALA A 66 -25.86 4.60 2.25
C ALA A 66 -26.47 3.29 1.70
N ALA A 67 -26.92 3.28 0.44
CA ALA A 67 -27.43 2.08 -0.23
C ALA A 67 -26.28 1.21 -0.79
N LEU A 68 -25.11 1.80 -1.05
CA LEU A 68 -23.95 1.10 -1.61
C LEU A 68 -23.04 0.51 -0.54
N SER A 69 -23.00 1.08 0.66
CA SER A 69 -22.12 0.64 1.74
C SER A 69 -22.80 0.71 3.10
N LYS A 70 -22.50 -0.28 3.93
CA LYS A 70 -22.97 -0.33 5.33
C LYS A 70 -22.13 0.52 6.27
N ALA A 71 -21.03 1.12 5.81
CA ALA A 71 -20.12 1.83 6.71
C ALA A 71 -20.76 3.15 7.23
N PRO A 72 -20.56 3.50 8.53
CA PRO A 72 -21.25 4.64 9.14
C PRO A 72 -20.98 6.00 8.46
N HIS A 73 -19.76 6.22 7.97
CA HIS A 73 -19.34 7.45 7.31
C HIS A 73 -20.04 7.73 5.97
N PHE A 74 -20.74 6.74 5.38
CA PHE A 74 -21.57 6.96 4.19
C PHE A 74 -23.02 7.38 4.49
N ARG A 75 -23.40 7.47 5.77
CA ARG A 75 -24.75 7.89 6.20
C ARG A 75 -24.80 9.31 6.76
N LYS A 76 -23.67 9.89 7.10
CA LYS A 76 -23.57 11.20 7.74
C LYS A 76 -22.28 11.89 7.35
N THR A 77 -22.30 13.21 7.46
CA THR A 77 -21.11 14.04 7.32
C THR A 77 -20.14 13.78 8.49
N VAL A 78 -18.86 13.56 8.21
CA VAL A 78 -17.85 13.24 9.24
C VAL A 78 -16.60 14.13 9.12
N PRO A 79 -15.98 14.53 10.24
CA PRO A 79 -14.68 15.20 10.23
C PRO A 79 -13.60 14.28 9.67
N VAL A 80 -12.63 14.85 8.97
CA VAL A 80 -11.50 14.11 8.41
C VAL A 80 -10.17 14.77 8.73
N THR A 81 -9.14 13.93 8.86
CA THR A 81 -7.74 14.33 8.84
C THR A 81 -7.09 13.70 7.61
N ALA A 82 -6.61 14.53 6.69
CA ALA A 82 -5.97 14.09 5.46
C ALA A 82 -4.48 14.43 5.45
N ARG A 83 -3.72 13.80 4.56
CA ARG A 83 -2.31 14.08 4.36
C ARG A 83 -1.92 13.89 2.90
N PHE A 84 -1.33 14.94 2.32
CA PHE A 84 -0.55 14.81 1.09
C PHE A 84 0.90 14.47 1.41
N SER A 85 1.55 13.68 0.56
CA SER A 85 2.93 13.26 0.78
C SER A 85 3.71 13.02 -0.51
N MET A 86 5.03 13.16 -0.42
CA MET A 86 5.97 12.78 -1.47
C MET A 86 6.53 11.39 -1.18
N GLY A 87 6.62 10.54 -2.19
CA GLY A 87 7.15 9.17 -2.06
C GLY A 87 8.58 9.11 -1.55
N GLY A 88 8.90 8.00 -0.87
CA GLY A 88 10.23 7.75 -0.30
C GLY A 88 10.44 8.33 1.10
N SER A 89 11.67 8.15 1.61
CA SER A 89 12.08 8.47 2.99
C SER A 89 12.82 9.82 3.14
N ASN A 90 13.06 10.56 2.05
CA ASN A 90 13.69 11.88 2.11
C ASN A 90 12.69 12.98 2.52
N ALA A 91 12.72 13.40 3.78
CA ALA A 91 11.86 14.48 4.30
C ALA A 91 12.11 15.87 3.68
N LYS A 92 13.28 16.09 3.06
CA LYS A 92 13.67 17.37 2.43
C LYS A 92 13.46 17.39 0.92
N ILE A 93 12.82 16.37 0.35
CA ILE A 93 12.60 16.27 -1.09
C ILE A 93 11.85 17.49 -1.64
N SER A 94 12.24 17.98 -2.82
CA SER A 94 11.54 19.09 -3.49
C SER A 94 10.17 18.64 -3.97
N ASP A 95 9.15 19.49 -3.80
CA ASP A 95 7.81 19.21 -4.33
C ASP A 95 7.77 19.19 -5.86
N LYS A 96 8.81 19.72 -6.53
CA LYS A 96 8.97 19.69 -7.99
C LYS A 96 9.67 18.43 -8.50
N ALA A 97 10.14 17.55 -7.62
CA ALA A 97 10.91 16.36 -8.00
C ALA A 97 10.10 15.40 -8.88
N LYS A 98 10.75 14.85 -9.91
CA LYS A 98 10.21 13.84 -10.84
C LYS A 98 11.29 12.76 -11.09
N PRO A 99 10.94 11.47 -11.23
CA PRO A 99 9.59 10.88 -11.18
C PRO A 99 9.24 10.35 -9.79
N VAL A 100 8.76 11.21 -8.88
CA VAL A 100 8.38 10.82 -7.51
C VAL A 100 6.86 10.67 -7.40
N THR A 101 6.40 9.58 -6.79
CA THR A 101 4.97 9.35 -6.52
C THR A 101 4.44 10.32 -5.47
N ARG A 102 3.13 10.59 -5.50
CA ARG A 102 2.45 11.45 -4.53
C ARG A 102 1.31 10.69 -3.89
N GLY A 103 1.29 10.68 -2.56
CA GLY A 103 0.26 10.02 -1.78
C GLY A 103 -0.79 11.03 -1.31
N PHE A 104 -2.05 10.60 -1.33
CA PHE A 104 -3.14 11.23 -0.59
C PHE A 104 -3.76 10.18 0.32
N ALA A 105 -3.75 10.44 1.64
CA ALA A 105 -4.37 9.60 2.63
C ALA A 105 -5.40 10.42 3.41
N MET A 106 -6.51 9.79 3.80
CA MET A 106 -7.57 10.43 4.58
C MET A 106 -8.06 9.47 5.65
N ARG A 107 -8.09 9.94 6.90
CA ARG A 107 -8.74 9.28 8.02
C ARG A 107 -10.09 9.95 8.25
N MET A 108 -11.15 9.16 8.22
CA MET A 108 -12.49 9.59 8.63
C MET A 108 -12.65 9.31 10.11
N ASN A 109 -12.89 10.37 10.88
CA ASN A 109 -12.99 10.29 12.33
C ASN A 109 -14.47 10.04 12.68
N ASP A 110 -14.83 8.79 12.95
CA ASP A 110 -16.19 8.42 13.38
C ASP A 110 -16.14 7.91 14.83
N PRO A 111 -16.96 8.47 15.75
CA PRO A 111 -17.07 7.97 17.12
C PRO A 111 -17.40 6.47 17.22
N SER A 112 -18.00 5.90 16.17
CA SER A 112 -18.38 4.49 16.08
C SER A 112 -17.21 3.55 15.77
N GLY A 113 -16.02 4.11 15.52
CA GLY A 113 -14.83 3.37 15.12
C GLY A 113 -14.16 4.02 13.91
N ASP A 114 -12.86 4.24 14.00
CA ASP A 114 -12.09 4.80 12.90
C ASP A 114 -11.87 3.75 11.81
N MET A 115 -11.98 4.18 10.56
CA MET A 115 -11.58 3.36 9.41
C MET A 115 -10.07 3.10 9.49
N GLY A 116 -9.68 1.90 9.92
CA GLY A 116 -8.29 1.44 9.88
C GLY A 116 -7.63 1.17 11.23
N SER A 117 -8.35 1.14 12.35
CA SER A 117 -7.84 0.37 13.49
C SER A 117 -7.96 -1.11 13.13
N CYS A 118 -6.85 -1.71 12.70
CA CYS A 118 -6.68 -3.15 12.88
C CYS A 118 -6.90 -3.42 14.38
N PRO A 119 -7.68 -4.44 14.80
CA PRO A 119 -7.61 -4.90 16.17
C PRO A 119 -6.16 -5.21 16.55
#